data_AF-A9I8P4-F1
#
_entry.id   AF-A9I8P4-F1
#
_cell.length_a   1.000
_cell.length_b   1.000
_cell.length_c   1.000
_cell.angle_alpha   90.00
_cell.angle_beta   90.00
_cell.angle_gamma   90.00
#
_symmetry.space_group_name_H-M   'P 1'
#
loop_
_entity.id
_entity.type
_entity.pdbx_description
1 polymer ?
#
loop_
_entity_poly.entity_id
_entity_poly.type
_entity_poly.pdbx_seq_one_letter_code
_entity_poly.pdbx_strand_id
1 'polypeptide(L)'
;MDEKLDEEIKRWTVRRKSVLVMDIIQGRTSVREASEAFDLPVPEIERWVEEGKRGLENALRSNPLNVKEFYEKQIKALQQAYGEAMLELRVRGKQNGTPSDDDK
;
A
#
# COMPACT_ATOMS: atom_id res chain seq x y z
N MET A 1 -25.64 -30.64 2.16
CA MET A 1 -25.36 -29.21 2.40
C MET A 1 -23.94 -29.13 2.95
N ASP A 2 -22.92 -29.35 2.11
CA ASP A 2 -21.51 -29.36 2.57
C ASP A 2 -20.52 -28.78 1.55
N GLU A 3 -20.89 -28.60 0.28
CA GLU A 3 -20.00 -27.96 -0.70
C GLU A 3 -19.63 -26.51 -0.35
N LYS A 4 -20.53 -25.76 0.28
CA LYS A 4 -20.27 -24.37 0.67
C LYS A 4 -19.26 -24.25 1.82
N LEU A 5 -19.31 -25.17 2.79
CA LEU A 5 -18.35 -25.23 3.89
C LEU A 5 -17.00 -25.70 3.36
N ASP A 6 -16.96 -26.70 2.48
CA ASP A 6 -15.72 -27.15 1.83
C ASP A 6 -15.10 -26.08 0.91
N GLU A 7 -15.91 -25.31 0.16
CA GLU A 7 -15.41 -24.17 -0.63
C GLU A 7 -14.90 -23.02 0.25
N GLU A 8 -15.55 -22.77 1.38
CA GLU A 8 -15.12 -21.77 2.36
C GLU A 8 -13.88 -22.22 3.14
N ILE A 9 -13.70 -23.54 3.34
CA ILE A 9 -12.48 -24.17 3.87
C ILE A 9 -11.34 -24.06 2.86
N LYS A 10 -11.61 -24.27 1.55
CA LYS A 10 -10.63 -24.13 0.46
C LYS A 10 -10.18 -22.68 0.24
N ARG A 11 -10.98 -21.68 0.61
CA ARG A 11 -10.62 -20.26 0.44
C ARG A 11 -9.87 -19.74 1.68
N TRP A 12 -8.54 -19.63 1.56
CA TRP A 12 -7.72 -18.96 2.57
C TRP A 12 -8.03 -17.46 2.64
N THR A 13 -8.91 -17.08 3.56
CA THR A 13 -9.17 -15.67 3.90
C THR A 13 -7.93 -15.07 4.57
N VAL A 14 -7.74 -13.76 4.41
CA VAL A 14 -6.62 -13.01 5.03
C VAL A 14 -6.54 -13.29 6.54
N ARG A 15 -7.68 -13.36 7.21
CA ARG A 15 -7.75 -13.61 8.66
C ARG A 15 -7.26 -15.02 9.02
N ARG A 16 -7.73 -16.08 8.33
CA ARG A 16 -7.22 -17.45 8.58
C ARG A 16 -5.73 -17.54 8.28
N LYS A 17 -5.27 -16.99 7.15
CA LYS A 17 -3.85 -16.98 6.76
C LYS A 17 -2.98 -16.33 7.83
N SER A 18 -3.43 -15.21 8.40
CA SER A 18 -2.71 -14.52 9.48
C SER A 18 -2.59 -15.35 10.76
N VAL A 19 -3.63 -16.09 11.14
CA VAL A 19 -3.61 -16.96 12.32
C VAL A 19 -2.61 -18.11 12.11
N LEU A 20 -2.69 -18.79 10.96
CA LEU A 20 -1.76 -19.88 10.64
C LEU A 20 -0.30 -19.41 10.64
N VAL A 21 -0.02 -18.30 9.95
CA VAL A 21 1.33 -17.73 9.89
C VAL A 21 1.84 -17.36 11.28
N MET A 22 0.98 -16.81 12.14
CA MET A 22 1.35 -16.43 13.51
C MET A 22 1.66 -17.66 14.37
N ASP A 23 0.85 -18.72 14.29
CA ASP A 23 1.10 -19.97 15.01
C ASP A 23 2.42 -20.63 14.60
N ILE A 24 2.78 -20.54 13.30
CA ILE A 24 4.06 -21.03 12.79
C ILE A 24 5.23 -20.18 13.31
N ILE A 25 5.12 -18.84 13.25
CA ILE A 25 6.16 -17.94 13.77
C ILE A 25 6.36 -18.13 15.27
N GLN A 26 5.29 -18.40 16.02
CA GLN A 26 5.32 -18.62 17.47
C GLN A 26 5.71 -20.07 17.84
N GLY A 27 5.91 -20.95 16.86
CA GLY A 27 6.34 -22.33 17.07
C GLY A 27 5.26 -23.26 17.64
N ARG A 28 3.97 -22.87 17.59
CA ARG A 28 2.86 -23.74 18.04
C ARG A 28 2.53 -24.84 17.02
N THR A 29 2.82 -24.57 15.76
CA THR A 29 2.64 -25.50 14.64
C THR A 29 3.85 -25.37 13.72
N SER A 30 4.34 -26.49 13.20
CA SER A 30 5.37 -26.48 12.16
C SER A 30 4.75 -26.33 10.77
N VAL A 31 5.56 -25.89 9.80
CA VAL A 31 5.14 -25.79 8.39
C VAL A 31 4.67 -27.14 7.85
N ARG A 32 5.29 -28.26 8.29
CA ARG A 32 4.93 -29.61 7.86
C ARG A 32 3.58 -30.04 8.44
N GLU A 33 3.36 -29.83 9.74
CA GLU A 33 2.06 -30.13 10.38
C GLU A 33 0.93 -29.29 9.76
N ALA A 34 1.19 -28.01 9.45
CA ALA A 34 0.25 -27.16 8.74
C ALA A 34 -0.06 -27.65 7.32
N SER A 35 0.96 -28.12 6.60
CA SER A 35 0.81 -28.69 5.25
C SER A 35 -0.08 -29.93 5.28
N GLU A 36 0.16 -30.83 6.23
CA GLU A 36 -0.62 -32.07 6.41
C GLU A 36 -2.06 -31.78 6.88
N ALA A 37 -2.25 -30.82 7.79
CA ALA A 37 -3.56 -30.50 8.35
C ALA A 37 -4.49 -29.75 7.39
N PHE A 38 -3.93 -28.94 6.49
CA PHE A 38 -4.71 -28.07 5.59
C PHE A 38 -4.56 -28.42 4.11
N ASP A 39 -3.87 -29.51 3.78
CA ASP A 39 -3.57 -29.97 2.41
C ASP A 39 -3.00 -28.85 1.51
N LEU A 40 -2.09 -28.07 2.10
CA LEU A 40 -1.44 -26.95 1.43
C LEU A 40 0.00 -27.31 1.07
N PRO A 41 0.50 -26.88 -0.11
CA PRO A 41 1.90 -27.05 -0.44
C PRO A 41 2.81 -26.35 0.58
N VAL A 42 3.83 -27.07 1.08
CA VAL A 42 4.87 -26.51 1.94
C VAL A 42 5.42 -25.17 1.41
N PRO A 43 5.77 -25.02 0.12
CA PRO A 43 6.30 -23.75 -0.40
C PRO A 43 5.31 -22.59 -0.32
N GLU A 44 4.01 -22.85 -0.38
CA GLU A 44 2.99 -21.82 -0.26
C GLU A 44 2.92 -21.29 1.17
N ILE A 45 2.96 -22.17 2.17
CA ILE A 45 2.98 -21.80 3.58
C ILE A 45 4.29 -21.06 3.91
N GLU A 46 5.43 -21.54 3.42
CA GLU A 46 6.72 -20.86 3.60
C GLU A 46 6.69 -19.43 3.03
N ARG A 47 6.15 -19.26 1.82
CA ARG A 47 5.96 -17.95 1.21
C ARG A 47 5.10 -17.04 2.09
N TRP A 48 4.01 -17.55 2.66
CA TRP A 48 3.14 -16.76 3.54
C TRP A 48 3.82 -16.34 4.83
N VAL A 49 4.63 -17.21 5.42
CA VAL A 49 5.43 -16.90 6.60
C VAL A 49 6.46 -15.82 6.28
N GLU A 50 7.14 -15.92 5.14
CA GLU A 50 8.11 -14.93 4.68
C GLU A 50 7.45 -13.56 4.40
N GLU A 51 6.31 -13.56 3.70
CA GLU A 51 5.49 -12.36 3.49
C GLU A 51 5.09 -11.71 4.82
N GLY A 52 4.68 -12.51 5.81
CA GLY A 52 4.31 -12.05 7.14
C GLY A 52 5.48 -11.41 7.89
N LYS A 53 6.65 -12.06 7.89
CA LYS A 53 7.88 -11.52 8.50
C LYS A 53 8.31 -10.21 7.86
N ARG A 54 8.34 -10.15 6.53
CA ARG A 54 8.65 -8.93 5.78
C ARG A 54 7.64 -7.81 6.04
N GLY A 55 6.36 -8.15 6.15
CA GLY A 55 5.31 -7.20 6.53
C GLY A 55 5.53 -6.60 7.91
N LEU A 56 5.92 -7.43 8.89
CA LEU A 56 6.27 -7.00 10.23
C LEU A 56 7.52 -6.11 10.23
N GLU A 57 8.57 -6.50 9.54
CA GLU A 57 9.80 -5.70 9.41
C GLU A 57 9.52 -4.33 8.78
N ASN A 58 8.70 -4.29 7.73
CA ASN A 58 8.28 -3.04 7.11
C ASN A 58 7.45 -2.18 8.06
N ALA A 59 6.53 -2.77 8.81
CA ALA A 59 5.74 -2.04 9.81
C ALA A 59 6.62 -1.46 10.93
N LEU A 60 7.67 -2.18 11.35
CA LEU A 60 8.64 -1.70 12.34
C LEU A 60 9.59 -0.64 11.77
N ARG A 61 9.94 -0.74 10.48
CA ARG A 61 10.80 0.24 9.77
C ARG A 61 10.07 1.52 9.44
N SER A 62 8.79 1.44 9.06
CA SER A 62 7.96 2.58 8.74
C SER A 62 7.64 3.36 10.01
N ASN A 63 8.47 4.35 10.36
CA ASN A 63 8.07 5.35 11.34
C ASN A 63 6.81 6.07 10.80
N PRO A 64 5.63 5.94 11.44
CA PRO A 64 4.38 6.51 10.93
C PRO A 64 4.45 8.03 10.75
N LEU A 65 5.27 8.70 11.55
CA LEU A 65 5.54 10.14 11.43
C LEU A 65 6.23 10.47 10.10
N ASN A 66 7.16 9.62 9.67
CA ASN A 66 7.97 9.84 8.48
C ASN A 66 7.15 9.69 7.19
N VAL A 67 6.18 8.75 7.18
CA VAL A 67 5.26 8.56 6.06
C VAL A 67 4.34 9.79 5.91
N LYS A 68 3.74 10.25 7.02
CA LYS A 68 2.90 11.44 7.03
C LYS A 68 3.67 12.69 6.60
N GLU A 69 4.86 12.91 7.15
CA GLU A 69 5.73 14.04 6.77
C GLU A 69 6.13 13.99 5.29
N PHE A 70 6.40 12.80 4.74
CA PHE A 70 6.72 12.64 3.32
C PHE A 70 5.54 13.01 2.43
N TYR A 71 4.32 12.58 2.78
CA TYR A 71 3.12 13.00 2.05
C TYR A 71 2.83 14.50 2.20
N GLU A 72 2.97 15.07 3.39
CA GLU A 72 2.78 16.50 3.61
C GLU A 72 3.80 17.35 2.83
N LYS A 73 5.07 16.92 2.76
CA LYS A 73 6.10 17.58 1.94
C LYS A 73 5.76 17.51 0.45
N GLN A 74 5.32 16.37 -0.05
CA GLN A 74 4.91 16.22 -1.45
C GLN A 74 3.69 17.09 -1.78
N ILE A 75 2.68 17.13 -0.90
CA ILE A 75 1.50 17.97 -1.07
C ILE A 75 1.90 19.45 -1.14
N LYS A 76 2.78 19.90 -0.22
CA LYS A 76 3.27 21.29 -0.22
C LYS A 76 4.06 21.63 -1.49
N ALA A 77 4.95 20.75 -1.93
CA ALA A 77 5.72 20.95 -3.16
C ALA A 77 4.81 21.04 -4.39
N LEU A 78 3.79 20.17 -4.46
CA LEU A 78 2.82 20.18 -5.55
C LEU A 78 1.95 21.45 -5.54
N GLN A 79 1.49 21.89 -4.37
CA GLN A 79 0.74 23.13 -4.22
C GLN A 79 1.56 24.36 -4.61
N GLN A 80 2.84 24.38 -4.23
CA GLN A 80 3.75 25.46 -4.59
C GLN A 80 3.98 25.51 -6.11
N ALA A 81 4.32 24.38 -6.75
CA ALA A 81 4.50 24.31 -8.19
C ALA A 81 3.22 24.70 -8.96
N TYR A 82 2.06 24.29 -8.46
CA TYR A 82 0.77 24.70 -9.03
C TYR A 82 0.52 26.21 -8.88
N GLY A 83 0.84 26.79 -7.72
CA GLY A 83 0.75 28.23 -7.48
C GLY A 83 1.68 29.04 -8.38
N GLU A 84 2.92 28.58 -8.55
CA GLU A 84 3.92 29.18 -9.45
C GLU A 84 3.44 29.14 -10.91
N ALA A 85 2.98 27.98 -11.39
CA ALA A 85 2.44 27.85 -12.76
C ALA A 85 1.22 28.76 -13.01
N MET A 86 0.32 28.90 -12.03
CA MET A 86 -0.83 29.81 -12.13
C MET A 86 -0.42 31.28 -12.17
N LEU A 87 0.64 31.66 -11.46
CA LEU A 87 1.20 33.01 -11.52
C LEU A 87 1.87 33.30 -12.87
N GLU A 88 2.62 32.35 -13.41
CA GLU A 88 3.23 32.47 -14.75
C GLU A 88 2.17 32.63 -15.84
N LEU A 89 1.07 31.86 -15.78
CA LEU A 89 -0.06 32.01 -16.70
C LEU A 89 -0.72 33.39 -16.59
N ARG A 90 -0.83 33.95 -15.39
CA ARG A 90 -1.37 35.31 -15.19
C ARG A 90 -0.45 36.40 -15.73
N VAL A 91 0.86 36.26 -15.52
CA VAL A 91 1.85 37.20 -16.06
C VAL A 91 1.84 37.16 -17.59
N ARG A 92 1.85 35.96 -18.17
CA ARG A 92 1.77 35.75 -19.62
C ARG A 92 0.45 36.23 -20.21
N GLY A 93 -0.66 35.99 -19.52
CA GLY A 93 -1.98 36.49 -19.91
C GLY A 93 -2.08 38.03 -19.88
N LYS A 94 -1.42 38.67 -18.91
CA LYS A 94 -1.30 40.14 -18.87
C LYS A 94 -0.39 40.69 -19.98
N GLN A 95 0.71 40.01 -20.30
CA GLN A 95 1.62 40.40 -21.38
C GLN A 95 0.98 40.24 -22.77
N ASN A 96 0.10 39.24 -22.94
CA ASN A 96 -0.65 39.01 -24.18
C ASN A 96 -1.90 39.92 -24.32
N GLY A 97 -2.19 40.76 -23.32
CA GLY A 97 -3.40 41.60 -23.23
C GLY A 97 -3.21 43.06 -23.65
N THR A 98 -2.28 43.37 -24.54
CA THR A 98 -2.23 44.68 -25.22
C THR A 98 -1.98 44.51 -26.72
N PRO A 99 -3.04 44.68 -27.53
CA PRO A 99 -2.93 45.51 -28.73
C PRO A 99 -4.04 46.58 -28.77
N SER A 100 -3.61 47.83 -29.04
CA SER A 100 -4.36 49.01 -29.48
C SER A 100 -5.29 49.70 -28.49
N ASP A 101 -4.87 50.90 -28.04
CA ASP A 101 -5.75 52.07 -28.12
C ASP A 101 -5.24 52.96 -29.25
N ASP A 102 -6.20 53.42 -30.03
CA ASP A 102 -6.14 53.96 -31.38
C ASP A 102 -5.34 55.25 -31.60
N ASP A 103 -4.99 55.44 -32.88
CA ASP A 103 -4.68 56.70 -33.55
C ASP A 103 -5.47 57.91 -32.99
N LYS A 104 -4.75 58.98 -32.63
CA LYS A 104 -5.16 60.35 -32.91
C LYS A 104 -4.00 61.33 -32.95
#